data_AF-A0A7W0T0Q1-F1
#
_entry.id   AF-A0A7W0T0Q1-F1
#
_cell.length_a   1.000
_cell.length_b   1.000
_cell.length_c   1.000
_cell.angle_alpha   90.00
_cell.angle_beta   90.00
_cell.angle_gamma   90.00
#
_symmetry.space_group_name_H-M   'P 1'
#
loop_
_entity.id
_entity.type
_entity.pdbx_description
1 polymer ?
#
loop_
_entity_poly.entity_id
_entity_poly.type
_entity_poly.pdbx_seq_one_letter_code
_entity_poly.pdbx_strand_id
1 'polypeptide(L)' 'MAGSLVQRNKVVSKRKGMIAAATATGAAVAAVAGAPIIAVLGLAGAAYLGWDWFSFRLKNGMRF' A
#
# COMPACT_ATOMS: atom_id res chain seq x y z
N MET A 1 10.78 -16.64 17.54
CA MET A 1 10.48 -17.08 16.15
C MET A 1 11.32 -16.28 15.14
N ALA A 2 12.53 -16.75 14.81
CA ALA A 2 13.31 -16.19 13.71
C ALA A 2 12.88 -16.85 12.39
N GLY A 3 11.70 -16.49 11.89
CA GLY A 3 11.28 -16.92 10.56
C GLY A 3 12.27 -16.38 9.51
N SER A 4 12.58 -17.21 8.51
CA SER A 4 13.45 -16.89 7.38
C SER A 4 13.20 -15.45 6.88
N LEU A 5 14.27 -14.71 6.54
CA LEU A 5 14.20 -13.34 6.03
C LEU A 5 13.19 -13.22 4.87
N VAL A 6 13.08 -14.26 4.05
CA VAL A 6 12.10 -14.37 2.96
C VAL A 6 10.66 -14.37 3.48
N GLN A 7 10.38 -15.11 4.55
CA GLN A 7 9.05 -15.20 5.14
C GLN A 7 8.65 -13.87 5.78
N ARG A 8 9.59 -13.16 6.43
CA ARG A 8 9.37 -11.80 6.93
C ARG A 8 9.10 -10.81 5.80
N ASN A 9 9.90 -10.84 4.73
CA ASN A 9 9.70 -9.97 3.57
C ASN A 9 8.34 -10.19 2.90
N LYS A 10 7.85 -11.44 2.82
CA LYS A 10 6.50 -11.73 2.33
C LYS A 10 5.40 -11.10 3.20
N VAL A 11 5.52 -11.19 4.53
CA VAL A 11 4.55 -10.59 5.46
C VAL A 11 4.54 -9.07 5.34
N VAL A 12 5.73 -8.44 5.29
CA VAL A 12 5.88 -6.99 5.12
C VAL A 12 5.30 -6.54 3.78
N SER A 13 5.57 -7.27 2.69
CA SER A 13 5.00 -7.00 1.38
C SER A 13 3.47 -7.07 1.40
N LYS A 14 2.88 -8.11 2.01
CA LYS A 14 1.41 -8.21 2.13
C LYS A 14 0.84 -7.03 2.90
N ARG A 15 1.47 -6.63 4.01
CA ARG A 15 1.00 -5.53 4.84
C ARG A 15 1.07 -4.19 4.11
N LYS A 16 2.18 -3.88 3.44
CA LYS A 16 2.32 -2.66 2.63
C LYS A 16 1.26 -2.59 1.52
N GLY A 17 1.01 -3.69 0.81
CA GLY A 17 -0.01 -3.74 -0.23
C GLY A 17 -1.44 -3.57 0.33
N MET A 18 -1.73 -4.16 1.48
CA MET A 18 -3.01 -4.02 2.15
C MET A 18 -3.27 -2.59 2.63
N ILE A 19 -2.24 -1.91 3.15
CA ILE A 19 -2.36 -0.50 3.55
C ILE A 19 -2.62 0.37 2.31
N ALA A 20 -1.85 0.18 1.22
CA ALA A 20 -2.07 0.92 -0.02
C ALA A 20 -3.50 0.73 -0.56
N ALA A 21 -4.00 -0.50 -0.57
CA ALA A 21 -5.37 -0.81 -1.00
C ALA A 21 -6.42 -0.17 -0.07
N ALA A 22 -6.26 -0.27 1.24
CA ALA A 22 -7.17 0.33 2.21
C ALA A 22 -7.23 1.86 2.07
N THR A 23 -6.08 2.51 1.88
CA THR A 23 -6.01 3.96 1.66
C THR A 23 -6.69 4.36 0.34
N ALA A 24 -6.48 3.59 -0.73
CA ALA A 24 -7.16 3.83 -2.01
C ALA A 24 -8.69 3.73 -1.87
N THR A 25 -9.17 2.68 -1.21
CA THR A 25 -10.61 2.48 -0.96
C THR A 25 -11.18 3.60 -0.09
N GLY A 26 -10.48 4.00 0.98
CA GLY A 26 -10.90 5.11 1.83
C GLY A 26 -10.98 6.44 1.08
N ALA A 27 -10.02 6.71 0.18
CA ALA A 27 -10.04 7.89 -0.67
C ALA A 27 -11.21 7.88 -1.65
N ALA A 28 -11.54 6.73 -2.23
CA ALA A 28 -12.70 6.57 -3.12
C ALA A 28 -14.02 6.83 -2.36
N VAL A 29 -14.16 6.31 -1.14
CA VAL A 29 -15.32 6.59 -0.28
C VAL A 29 -15.43 8.08 0.05
N ALA A 30 -14.32 8.73 0.38
CA ALA A 30 -14.30 10.17 0.65
C ALA A 30 -14.72 11.00 -0.59
N ALA A 31 -14.38 10.55 -1.80
CA ALA A 31 -14.82 11.20 -3.04
C ALA A 31 -16.35 11.13 -3.18
N VAL A 32 -16.94 9.94 -2.98
CA VAL A 32 -18.39 9.73 -3.06
C VAL A 32 -19.14 10.49 -1.97
N ALA A 33 -18.55 10.62 -0.78
CA ALA A 33 -19.12 11.37 0.34
C ALA A 33 -19.06 12.90 0.17
N GLY A 34 -18.55 13.40 -0.96
CA GLY A 34 -18.48 14.84 -1.24
C GLY A 34 -17.34 15.57 -0.52
N ALA A 35 -16.28 14.84 -0.12
CA ALA A 35 -15.07 15.40 0.49
C ALA A 35 -13.88 15.38 -0.50
N PRO A 36 -13.89 16.20 -1.57
CA PRO A 36 -12.94 16.09 -2.68
C PRO A 36 -11.49 16.36 -2.27
N ILE A 37 -11.25 17.27 -1.32
CA ILE A 37 -9.89 17.55 -0.83
C ILE A 37 -9.31 16.33 -0.11
N ILE A 38 -10.10 15.68 0.74
CA ILE A 38 -9.69 14.46 1.44
C ILE A 38 -9.49 13.31 0.46
N ALA A 39 -10.35 13.21 -0.55
CA ALA A 39 -10.19 12.21 -1.62
C ALA A 39 -8.87 12.40 -2.37
N VAL A 40 -8.52 13.62 -2.78
CA VAL A 40 -7.26 13.90 -3.48
C VAL A 40 -6.05 13.58 -2.60
N LEU A 41 -6.06 14.00 -1.33
CA LEU A 41 -4.98 13.68 -0.39
C LEU A 41 -4.87 12.17 -0.14
N GLY A 42 -6.00 11.48 -0.01
CA GLY A 42 -6.07 10.04 0.15
C GLY A 42 -5.52 9.30 -1.08
N LEU A 43 -5.88 9.73 -2.29
CA LEU A 43 -5.37 9.15 -3.54
C LEU A 43 -3.87 9.39 -3.71
N ALA A 44 -3.38 10.59 -3.38
CA ALA A 44 -1.94 10.89 -3.39
C ALA A 44 -1.18 9.99 -2.39
N GLY A 45 -1.72 9.81 -1.18
CA GLY A 45 -1.18 8.88 -0.19
C GLY A 45 -1.20 7.42 -0.66
N ALA A 46 -2.30 6.99 -1.28
CA ALA A 46 -2.43 5.64 -1.84
C ALA A 46 -1.41 5.39 -2.97
N ALA A 47 -1.20 6.37 -3.85
CA ALA A 47 -0.19 6.28 -4.91
C ALA A 47 1.23 6.14 -4.34
N TYR A 48 1.58 6.93 -3.32
CA TYR A 48 2.87 6.83 -2.65
C TYR A 48 3.07 5.47 -1.96
N LEU A 49 2.06 4.98 -1.25
CA LEU A 49 2.12 3.68 -0.60
C LEU A 49 2.21 2.53 -1.61
N GLY A 50 1.53 2.66 -2.75
CA GLY A 50 1.68 1.74 -3.89
C GLY A 50 3.11 1.73 -4.43
N TRP A 51 3.72 2.91 -4.59
CA TRP A 51 5.11 3.04 -5.02
C TRP A 51 6.09 2.44 -4.00
N ASP A 52 5.92 2.71 -2.71
CA ASP A 52 6.73 2.16 -1.62
C ASP A 52 6.61 0.62 -1.56
N TRP A 53 5.40 0.08 -1.74
CA TRP A 53 5.18 -1.36 -1.84
C TRP A 53 5.88 -1.98 -3.05
N PHE A 54 5.74 -1.35 -4.23
CA PHE A 54 6.37 -1.84 -5.45
C PHE A 54 7.90 -1.77 -5.36
N SER A 55 8.44 -0.66 -4.86
CA SER A 55 9.88 -0.50 -4.60
C SER A 55 10.40 -1.55 -3.61
N PHE A 56 9.63 -1.88 -2.57
CA PHE A 56 9.98 -2.95 -1.63
C PHE A 56 9.99 -4.33 -2.31
N ARG A 57 9.07 -4.61 -3.24
CA ARG A 57 9.10 -5.85 -4.03
C ARG A 57 10.33 -5.95 -4.92
N LEU A 58 10.68 -4.87 -5.61
CA LEU A 58 11.87 -4.81 -6.47
C LEU A 58 13.16 -5.04 -5.68
N LYS A 59 13.34 -4.32 -4.56
CA LYS A 59 14.54 -4.44 -3.70
C LYS A 59 14.73 -5.83 -3.11
N ASN A 60 13.65 -6.58 -2.91
CA ASN A 60 13.68 -7.92 -2.33
C ASN A 60 13.48 -9.04 -3.36
N GLY A 61 13.53 -8.74 -4.66
CA GLY A 61 13.43 -9.75 -5.74
C GLY A 61 12.13 -10.56 -5.74
N MET A 62 11.05 -10.02 -5.16
CA MET A 62 9.76 -10.71 -5.09
C MET A 62 9.07 -10.63 -6.44
N ARG A 63 9.17 -11.71 -7.23
CA ARG A 63 8.44 -11.90 -8.50
C ARG A 63 6.93 -11.86 -8.24
N PHE A 64 6.18 -11.32 -9.22
CA PHE A 64 4.73 -11.10 -9.16
C PHE A 64 3.94 -12.37 -8.89
#